data_AF-A0A6M3JZU1-F1
#
_entry.id   AF-A0A6M3JZU1-F1
#
_cell.length_a   1.000
_cell.length_b   1.000
_cell.length_c   1.000
_cell.angle_alpha   90.00
_cell.angle_beta   90.00
_cell.angle_gamma   90.00
#
_symmetry.space_group_name_H-M   'P 1'
#
loop_
_entity.id
_entity.type
_entity.pdbx_description
1 polymer ?
#
loop_
_entity_poly.entity_id
_entity_poly.type
_entity_poly.pdbx_seq_one_letter_code
_entity_poly.pdbx_strand_id
1 'polypeptide(L)'
;MIKKRIRTDYMREYMRRYYRTEQGKKNILAKNKKWAQSVSGRVFNKNYKAVTRGARGKYDGKYFAWLVNKLDSKCVSCGKESILEVDHIVPISKGGWNVNWNIEPLCPSCNRKKSSSLIISLLDNYKLDMLYAEWLLCQ
;
A
#
# COMPACT_ATOMS: atom_id res chain seq x y z
N MET A 1 40.97 -8.77 14.11
CA MET A 1 40.12 -8.71 12.89
C MET A 1 39.87 -10.09 12.24
N ILE A 2 40.83 -11.01 12.23
CA ILE A 2 40.71 -12.35 11.60
C ILE A 2 39.58 -13.23 12.18
N LYS A 3 39.44 -13.32 13.51
CA LYS A 3 38.37 -14.10 14.18
C LYS A 3 36.94 -13.67 13.80
N LYS A 4 36.73 -12.36 13.56
CA LYS A 4 35.43 -11.80 13.17
C LYS A 4 35.05 -12.21 11.73
N ARG A 5 36.04 -12.28 10.83
CA ARG A 5 35.87 -12.70 9.43
C ARG A 5 35.61 -14.21 9.29
N ILE A 6 36.33 -15.04 10.04
CA ILE A 6 36.09 -16.50 10.10
C ILE A 6 34.65 -16.79 10.56
N ARG A 7 34.18 -16.09 11.61
CA ARG A 7 32.80 -16.22 12.10
C ARG A 7 31.76 -15.83 11.04
N THR A 8 32.02 -14.79 10.24
CA THR A 8 31.10 -14.39 9.17
C THR A 8 31.07 -15.38 8.00
N ASP A 9 32.20 -15.95 7.61
CA ASP A 9 32.26 -16.90 6.48
C ASP A 9 31.61 -18.25 6.85
N TYR A 10 31.84 -18.73 8.08
CA TYR A 10 31.12 -19.87 8.65
C TYR A 10 29.60 -19.65 8.62
N MET A 11 29.12 -18.50 9.10
CA MET A 11 27.68 -18.21 9.10
C MET A 11 27.10 -18.14 7.69
N ARG A 12 27.83 -17.59 6.70
CA ARG A 12 27.37 -17.60 5.29
C ARG A 12 27.26 -19.01 4.74
N GLU A 13 28.25 -19.86 5.00
CA GLU A 13 28.21 -21.25 4.54
C GLU A 13 27.11 -22.06 5.25
N TYR A 14 26.96 -21.90 6.56
CA TYR A 14 25.87 -22.48 7.32
C TYR A 14 24.50 -22.07 6.75
N MET A 15 24.28 -20.77 6.52
CA MET A 15 23.01 -20.29 5.94
C MET A 15 22.80 -20.81 4.52
N ARG A 16 23.85 -20.88 3.68
CA ARG A 16 23.78 -21.50 2.34
C ARG A 16 23.32 -22.95 2.41
N ARG A 17 23.84 -23.75 3.35
CA ARG A 17 23.42 -25.14 3.57
C ARG A 17 21.99 -25.20 4.09
N TYR A 18 21.66 -24.39 5.11
CA TYR A 18 20.34 -24.31 5.70
C TYR A 18 19.24 -24.00 4.65
N TYR A 19 19.47 -23.03 3.76
CA TYR A 19 18.52 -22.66 2.72
C TYR A 19 18.27 -23.75 1.67
N ARG A 20 19.17 -24.73 1.53
CA ARG A 20 18.96 -25.89 0.65
C ARG A 20 18.08 -26.97 1.29
N THR A 21 17.99 -27.01 2.62
CA THR A 21 17.15 -27.98 3.34
C THR A 21 15.66 -27.69 3.13
N GLU A 22 14.82 -28.72 3.15
CA GLU A 22 13.36 -28.57 3.09
C GLU A 22 12.82 -27.75 4.26
N GLN A 23 13.38 -27.94 5.46
CA GLN A 23 13.00 -27.14 6.63
C GLN A 23 13.34 -25.67 6.45
N GLY A 24 14.53 -25.36 5.93
CA GLY A 24 14.95 -23.99 5.65
C GLY A 24 14.04 -23.31 4.63
N LYS A 25 13.72 -23.99 3.53
CA LYS A 25 12.75 -23.52 2.53
C LYS A 25 11.38 -23.23 3.16
N LYS A 26 10.83 -24.18 3.93
CA LYS A 26 9.54 -24.02 4.63
C LYS A 26 9.53 -22.82 5.59
N ASN A 27 10.60 -22.66 6.37
CA ASN A 27 10.71 -21.54 7.32
C ASN A 27 10.78 -20.19 6.61
N ILE A 28 11.53 -20.08 5.50
CA ILE A 28 11.58 -18.86 4.68
C ILE A 28 10.20 -18.55 4.11
N LEU A 29 9.52 -19.54 3.53
CA LEU A 29 8.18 -19.37 2.97
C LEU A 29 7.19 -18.89 4.05
N ALA A 30 7.20 -19.51 5.24
CA ALA A 30 6.37 -19.09 6.36
C ALA A 30 6.69 -17.66 6.83
N LYS A 31 7.98 -17.32 6.94
CA LYS A 31 8.43 -15.97 7.30
C LYS A 31 7.98 -14.92 6.26
N ASN A 32 8.14 -15.22 4.97
CA ASN A 32 7.73 -14.34 3.87
C ASN A 32 6.22 -14.17 3.84
N LYS A 33 5.46 -15.24 4.05
CA LYS A 33 3.98 -15.20 4.18
C LYS A 33 3.56 -14.30 5.34
N LYS A 34 4.17 -14.47 6.51
CA LYS A 34 3.90 -13.64 7.70
C LYS A 34 4.22 -12.16 7.44
N TRP A 35 5.35 -11.87 6.80
CA TRP A 35 5.71 -10.50 6.45
C TRP A 35 4.74 -9.89 5.44
N ALA A 36 4.37 -10.62 4.38
CA ALA A 36 3.45 -10.14 3.36
C ALA A 36 2.04 -9.82 3.91
N GLN A 37 1.63 -10.49 4.99
CA GLN A 37 0.37 -10.26 5.69
C GLN A 37 0.44 -9.11 6.72
N SER A 38 1.64 -8.69 7.14
CA SER A 38 1.80 -7.55 8.05
C SER A 38 1.34 -6.24 7.42
N VAL A 39 1.02 -5.23 8.23
CA VAL A 39 0.65 -3.89 7.74
C VAL A 39 1.74 -3.35 6.81
N SER A 40 3.01 -3.42 7.21
CA SER A 40 4.15 -2.94 6.42
C SER A 40 4.31 -3.72 5.11
N GLY A 41 4.16 -5.05 5.12
CA GLY A 41 4.24 -5.86 3.91
C GLY A 41 3.09 -5.61 2.95
N ARG A 42 1.87 -5.42 3.45
CA ARG A 42 0.71 -5.05 2.62
C ARG A 42 0.90 -3.69 1.94
N VAL A 43 1.35 -2.67 2.68
CA VAL A 43 1.65 -1.33 2.15
C VAL A 43 2.80 -1.38 1.14
N PHE A 44 3.88 -2.11 1.44
CA PHE A 44 4.98 -2.31 0.50
C PHE A 44 4.49 -2.93 -0.82
N ASN A 45 3.72 -4.02 -0.74
CA ASN A 45 3.20 -4.70 -1.91
C ASN A 45 2.24 -3.81 -2.73
N LYS A 46 1.41 -2.99 -2.06
CA LYS A 46 0.55 -1.99 -2.72
C LYS A 46 1.38 -0.94 -3.47
N ASN A 47 2.39 -0.35 -2.81
CA ASN A 47 3.29 0.62 -3.43
C ASN A 47 4.06 0.02 -4.61
N TYR A 48 4.60 -1.19 -4.46
CA TYR A 48 5.29 -1.90 -5.54
C TYR A 48 4.36 -2.15 -6.75
N LYS A 49 3.12 -2.58 -6.50
CA LYS A 49 2.09 -2.76 -7.53
C LYS A 49 1.66 -1.46 -8.22
N ALA A 50 1.81 -0.31 -7.56
CA ALA A 50 1.52 0.99 -8.17
C ALA A 50 2.66 1.44 -9.08
N VAL A 51 3.92 1.30 -8.61
CA VAL A 51 5.12 1.62 -9.39
C VAL A 51 5.20 0.79 -10.66
N THR A 52 4.92 -0.52 -10.58
CA THR A 52 4.87 -1.41 -11.76
C THR A 52 3.80 -1.03 -12.78
N ARG A 53 2.84 -0.18 -12.41
CA ARG A 53 1.83 0.40 -13.31
C ARG A 53 2.16 1.83 -13.76
N GLY A 54 3.36 2.31 -13.48
CA GLY A 54 3.83 3.65 -13.87
C GLY A 54 3.42 4.77 -12.92
N ALA A 55 2.84 4.47 -11.75
CA ALA A 55 2.49 5.51 -10.78
C ALA A 55 3.73 6.17 -10.20
N ARG A 56 3.69 7.50 -10.05
CA ARG A 56 4.71 8.28 -9.35
C ARG A 56 4.47 8.25 -7.83
N GLY A 57 5.56 8.26 -7.07
CA GLY A 57 5.51 8.40 -5.61
C GLY A 57 5.10 7.14 -4.82
N LYS A 58 5.04 7.30 -3.50
CA LYS A 58 4.59 6.28 -2.54
C LYS A 58 3.72 6.93 -1.46
N TYR A 59 2.66 6.26 -1.05
CA TYR A 59 1.88 6.68 0.11
C TYR A 59 2.44 6.02 1.37
N ASP A 60 2.22 6.66 2.52
CA ASP A 60 2.57 6.15 3.83
C ASP A 60 1.39 5.39 4.45
N GLY A 61 1.64 4.17 4.91
CA GLY A 61 0.65 3.38 5.64
C GLY A 61 0.18 4.05 6.94
N LYS A 62 1.04 4.84 7.59
CA LYS A 62 0.65 5.61 8.78
C LYS A 62 -0.35 6.70 8.46
N TYR A 63 -0.19 7.37 7.31
CA TYR A 63 -1.15 8.35 6.83
C TYR A 63 -2.51 7.70 6.57
N PHE A 64 -2.54 6.54 5.91
CA PHE A 64 -3.80 5.82 5.70
C PHE A 64 -4.47 5.40 7.02
N ALA A 65 -3.70 4.90 7.99
CA ALA A 65 -4.23 4.57 9.31
C ALA A 65 -4.82 5.79 10.05
N TRP A 66 -4.12 6.93 9.98
CA TRP A 66 -4.62 8.21 10.49
C TRP A 66 -5.92 8.63 9.79
N LEU A 67 -6.01 8.50 8.47
CA LEU A 67 -7.19 8.86 7.69
C LEU A 67 -8.40 8.00 8.04
N VAL A 68 -8.21 6.68 8.21
CA VAL A 68 -9.26 5.75 8.66
C VAL A 68 -9.77 6.14 10.06
N ASN A 69 -8.87 6.48 10.98
CA ASN A 69 -9.25 6.92 12.32
C ASN A 69 -9.99 8.26 12.29
N LYS A 70 -9.55 9.20 11.46
CA LYS A 70 -10.19 10.52 11.31
C LYS A 70 -11.62 10.42 10.78
N LEU A 71 -11.94 9.36 10.06
CA LEU A 71 -13.25 9.09 9.47
C LEU A 71 -14.07 8.08 10.28
N ASP A 72 -13.66 7.74 11.51
CA ASP A 72 -14.34 6.76 12.36
C ASP A 72 -14.57 5.41 11.66
N SER A 73 -13.61 4.95 10.86
CA SER A 73 -13.70 3.74 10.04
C SER A 73 -14.88 3.74 9.05
N LYS A 74 -15.41 4.91 8.68
CA LYS A 74 -16.48 5.06 7.69
C LYS A 74 -15.92 5.24 6.29
N CYS A 75 -16.52 4.52 5.35
CA CYS A 75 -16.23 4.64 3.93
C CYS A 75 -16.57 6.05 3.44
N VAL A 76 -15.66 6.71 2.73
CA VAL A 76 -15.91 8.07 2.23
C VAL A 76 -17.03 8.12 1.18
N SER A 77 -17.27 7.03 0.45
CA SER A 77 -18.30 6.99 -0.60
C SER A 77 -19.71 6.73 -0.05
N CYS A 78 -19.86 5.82 0.92
CA CYS A 78 -21.19 5.40 1.39
C CYS A 78 -21.48 5.70 2.88
N GLY A 79 -20.51 6.24 3.61
CA GLY A 79 -20.65 6.60 5.03
C GLY A 79 -20.74 5.43 6.01
N LYS A 80 -20.76 4.18 5.52
CA LYS A 80 -20.87 2.99 6.37
C LYS A 80 -19.55 2.63 7.01
N GLU A 81 -19.59 2.22 8.27
CA GLU A 81 -18.44 1.64 8.97
C GLU A 81 -18.03 0.32 8.31
N SER A 82 -16.73 0.15 8.05
CA SER A 82 -16.21 -1.05 7.39
C SER A 82 -14.70 -1.20 7.58
N ILE A 83 -14.16 -2.36 7.20
CA ILE A 83 -12.72 -2.50 6.96
C ILE A 83 -12.40 -1.79 5.65
N LEU A 84 -11.73 -0.64 5.75
CA LEU A 84 -11.45 0.22 4.60
C LEU A 84 -10.18 -0.23 3.86
N GLU A 85 -10.25 -0.14 2.54
CA GLU A 85 -9.16 -0.38 1.62
C GLU A 85 -8.63 0.96 1.09
N VAL A 86 -7.31 1.00 0.87
CA VAL A 86 -6.66 2.10 0.16
C VAL A 86 -7.18 2.11 -1.26
N ASP A 87 -7.66 3.25 -1.73
CA ASP A 87 -7.92 3.49 -3.15
C ASP A 87 -7.36 4.84 -3.61
N HIS A 88 -7.30 5.06 -4.91
CA HIS A 88 -6.76 6.28 -5.52
C HIS A 88 -7.86 7.18 -6.05
N ILE A 89 -7.94 8.43 -5.56
CA ILE A 89 -8.93 9.44 -6.00
C ILE A 89 -8.89 9.57 -7.52
N VAL A 90 -7.72 9.92 -8.05
CA VAL A 90 -7.36 9.79 -9.46
C VAL A 90 -6.75 8.40 -9.69
N PRO A 91 -7.38 7.51 -10.45
CA PRO A 91 -6.84 6.18 -10.73
C PRO A 91 -5.46 6.25 -11.39
N ILE A 92 -4.58 5.31 -11.03
CA ILE A 92 -3.24 5.19 -11.65
C ILE A 92 -3.35 5.02 -13.18
N SER A 93 -4.35 4.27 -13.65
CA SER A 93 -4.59 4.08 -15.09
C SER A 93 -4.97 5.36 -15.83
N LYS A 94 -5.26 6.45 -15.12
CA LYS A 94 -5.58 7.78 -15.64
C LYS A 94 -4.50 8.81 -15.29
N GLY A 95 -3.29 8.37 -14.93
CA GLY A 95 -2.16 9.25 -14.59
C GLY A 95 -2.04 9.60 -13.10
N GLY A 96 -2.93 9.08 -12.25
CA GLY A 96 -2.91 9.37 -10.82
C GLY A 96 -1.64 8.90 -10.11
N TRP A 97 -1.16 9.71 -9.15
CA TRP A 97 0.04 9.42 -8.38
C TRP A 97 -0.28 8.52 -7.18
N ASN A 98 0.69 7.72 -6.75
CA ASN A 98 0.55 6.86 -5.59
C ASN A 98 1.08 7.56 -4.34
N VAL A 99 0.42 8.63 -3.89
CA VAL A 99 0.87 9.52 -2.80
C VAL A 99 -0.29 9.87 -1.88
N ASN A 100 0.01 10.30 -0.64
CA ASN A 100 -0.98 10.49 0.43
C ASN A 100 -2.21 11.30 0.01
N TRP A 101 -2.02 12.42 -0.69
CA TRP A 101 -3.13 13.29 -1.11
C TRP A 101 -4.03 12.66 -2.19
N ASN A 102 -3.58 11.61 -2.88
CA ASN A 102 -4.38 10.87 -3.85
C ASN A 102 -5.03 9.62 -3.23
N ILE A 103 -4.92 9.41 -1.92
CA ILE A 103 -5.48 8.22 -1.25
C ILE A 103 -6.85 8.53 -0.65
N GLU A 104 -7.81 7.64 -0.89
CA GLU A 104 -9.10 7.63 -0.23
C GLU A 104 -9.43 6.26 0.39
N PRO A 105 -10.12 6.21 1.55
CA PRO A 105 -10.47 4.95 2.19
C PRO A 105 -11.90 4.51 1.82
N LEU A 106 -11.99 3.44 1.03
CA LEU A 106 -13.26 2.88 0.56
C LEU A 106 -13.53 1.52 1.17
N CYS A 107 -14.79 1.21 1.45
CA CYS A 107 -15.15 -0.17 1.77
C CYS A 107 -15.00 -1.06 0.51
N PRO A 108 -14.84 -2.39 0.64
CA PRO A 108 -14.55 -3.26 -0.50
C PRO A 108 -15.62 -3.22 -1.60
N SER A 109 -16.89 -2.99 -1.25
CA SER A 109 -17.97 -2.88 -2.24
C SER A 109 -17.90 -1.57 -3.04
N CYS A 110 -17.68 -0.43 -2.36
CA CYS A 110 -17.50 0.86 -3.03
C CYS A 110 -16.22 0.88 -3.88
N ASN A 111 -15.12 0.33 -3.37
CA ASN A 111 -13.86 0.24 -4.10
C ASN A 111 -14.01 -0.54 -5.42
N ARG A 112 -14.62 -1.73 -5.37
CA ARG A 112 -14.92 -2.52 -6.57
C ARG A 112 -15.85 -1.79 -7.54
N LYS A 113 -16.86 -1.09 -7.04
CA LYS A 113 -17.80 -0.31 -7.88
C LYS A 113 -17.10 0.86 -8.57
N LYS A 114 -16.17 1.53 -7.90
CA LYS A 114 -15.38 2.62 -8.47
C LYS A 114 -14.51 2.16 -9.63
N SER A 115 -13.79 1.05 -9.45
CA SER A 115 -12.87 0.53 -10.48
C SER A 115 -11.88 1.62 -10.95
N SER A 116 -11.92 2.02 -12.23
CA SER A 116 -11.10 3.10 -12.81
C SER A 116 -11.86 4.41 -13.02
N SER A 117 -13.04 4.55 -12.44
CA SER A 117 -13.79 5.81 -12.45
C SER A 117 -13.16 6.82 -11.51
N LEU A 118 -13.27 8.11 -11.87
CA LEU A 118 -12.99 9.19 -10.94
C LEU A 118 -14.16 9.24 -9.95
N ILE A 119 -13.90 9.31 -8.64
CA ILE A 119 -14.96 9.66 -7.70
C ILE A 119 -15.02 11.19 -7.67
N ILE A 120 -15.88 11.74 -8.52
CA ILE A 120 -16.19 13.18 -8.50
C ILE A 120 -17.01 13.52 -7.24
N SER A 121 -17.82 12.60 -6.73
CA SER A 121 -18.74 12.84 -5.60
C SER A 121 -18.05 13.16 -4.25
N LEU A 122 -16.72 13.04 -4.15
CA LEU A 122 -15.96 13.45 -2.97
C LEU A 122 -15.45 14.88 -3.03
N LEU A 123 -15.24 15.43 -4.23
CA LEU A 123 -14.93 16.84 -4.39
C LEU A 123 -16.09 17.71 -3.87
N ASP A 124 -17.32 17.26 -4.14
CA ASP A 124 -18.55 17.93 -3.67
C ASP A 124 -18.75 17.83 -2.15
N ASN A 125 -18.44 16.68 -1.53
CA ASN A 125 -18.68 16.45 -0.10
C ASN A 125 -17.59 17.01 0.82
N TYR A 126 -16.36 17.21 0.34
CA TYR A 126 -15.25 17.74 1.15
C TYR A 126 -15.03 19.25 0.99
N LYS A 127 -15.83 19.96 0.17
CA LYS A 127 -15.56 21.35 -0.24
C LYS A 127 -14.09 21.53 -0.66
N LEU A 128 -13.54 20.56 -1.38
CA LEU A 128 -12.24 20.75 -2.01
C LEU A 128 -12.49 21.66 -3.21
N ASP A 129 -12.09 22.93 -3.11
CA ASP A 129 -12.32 23.95 -4.14
C ASP A 129 -11.96 23.43 -5.53
N MET A 130 -12.67 23.90 -6.57
CA MET A 130 -12.43 23.57 -7.99
C MET A 130 -10.95 23.65 -8.39
N LEU A 131 -10.18 24.55 -7.76
CA LEU A 131 -8.73 24.70 -7.94
C LEU A 131 -7.93 23.43 -7.62
N TYR A 132 -8.37 22.60 -6.65
CA TYR A 132 -7.72 21.35 -6.28
C TYR A 132 -8.01 20.24 -7.31
N ALA A 133 -9.21 20.23 -7.89
CA ALA A 133 -9.62 19.31 -8.94
C ALA A 133 -8.93 19.63 -10.29
N GLU A 134 -8.82 20.92 -10.64
CA GLU A 134 -8.08 21.39 -11.82
C GLU A 134 -6.59 21.07 -11.70
N TRP A 135 -6.00 21.23 -10.51
CA TRP A 135 -4.62 20.82 -10.24
C TRP A 135 -4.40 19.30 -10.35
N LEU A 136 -5.34 18.49 -9.87
CA LEU A 136 -5.30 17.01 -9.94
C LEU A 136 -5.45 16.45 -11.38
N LEU A 137 -6.12 17.19 -12.27
CA LEU A 137 -6.40 16.77 -13.65
C LEU A 137 -5.36 17.29 -14.66
N CYS A 138 -4.50 18.24 -14.28
CA CYS A 138 -3.49 18.86 -15.15
C CYS A 138 -2.03 18.37 -14.94
N GLN A 139 -1.80 17.21 -14.29
CA GLN A 139 -0.47 16.64 -13.99
C GLN A 139 -0.23 15.26 -14.61
#